data_AF-A0A410MAT3-F1
#
_entry.id   AF-A0A410MAT3-F1
#
_cell.length_a   1.000
_cell.length_b   1.000
_cell.length_c   1.000
_cell.angle_alpha   90.00
_cell.angle_beta   90.00
_cell.angle_gamma   90.00
#
_symmetry.space_group_name_H-M   'P 1'
#
loop_
_entity.id
_entity.type
_entity.pdbx_description
1 polymer ?
#
loop_
_entity_poly.entity_id
_entity_poly.type
_entity_poly.pdbx_seq_one_letter_code
_entity_poly.pdbx_strand_id
1 'polypeptide(L)' 'MLWRCVIFFIFTLLFGLCILFFPLQGIKHFKTEKTSHKVIRLIFIGLALVLITAGVIDLIGFINYPSAYYS' A
#
# COMPACT_ATOMS: atom_id res chain seq x y z
N MET A 1 -6.16 -14.41 18.45
CA MET A 1 -6.53 -13.39 17.45
C MET A 1 -5.34 -12.59 16.90
N LEU A 2 -4.28 -12.39 17.68
CA LEU A 2 -3.02 -11.73 17.28
C LEU A 2 -2.44 -12.10 15.90
N TRP A 3 -2.41 -13.40 15.57
CA TRP A 3 -1.85 -13.88 14.30
C TRP A 3 -2.64 -13.38 13.07
N ARG A 4 -3.95 -13.14 13.20
CA ARG A 4 -4.79 -12.65 12.08
C ARG A 4 -4.50 -11.17 11.80
N CYS A 5 -4.37 -10.32 12.82
CA CYS A 5 -4.05 -8.89 12.64
C CYS A 5 -2.67 -8.68 12.02
N VAL A 6 -1.66 -9.42 12.48
CA VAL A 6 -0.29 -9.36 11.91
C VAL A 6 -0.28 -9.84 10.44
N ILE A 7 -1.04 -10.89 10.11
CA ILE A 7 -1.21 -11.32 8.72
C ILE A 7 -1.88 -10.22 7.89
N PHE A 8 -3.00 -9.65 8.33
CA PHE A 8 -3.69 -8.58 7.59
C PHE A 8 -2.80 -7.35 7.37
N PHE A 9 -2.00 -7.00 8.38
CA PHE A 9 -1.03 -5.91 8.31
C PHE A 9 0.08 -6.17 7.27
N ILE A 10 0.75 -7.32 7.35
CA ILE A 10 1.80 -7.72 6.40
C ILE A 10 1.21 -7.80 4.99
N PHE A 11 0.03 -8.39 4.83
CA PHE A 11 -0.63 -8.48 3.53
C PHE A 11 -0.94 -7.10 2.94
N THR A 12 -1.41 -6.14 3.76
CA THR A 12 -1.77 -4.80 3.28
C THR A 12 -0.53 -4.01 2.83
N LEU A 13 0.57 -4.10 3.59
CA LEU A 13 1.85 -3.49 3.20
C LEU A 13 2.44 -4.15 1.96
N LEU A 14 2.46 -5.48 1.91
CA LEU A 14 2.99 -6.23 0.77
C LEU A 14 2.18 -5.97 -0.50
N PHE A 15 0.84 -5.89 -0.38
CA PHE A 15 -0.05 -5.56 -1.49
C PHE A 15 0.14 -4.12 -1.97
N GLY A 16 0.27 -3.16 -1.06
CA GLY A 16 0.61 -1.77 -1.39
C GLY A 16 1.95 -1.64 -2.13
N LEU A 17 2.97 -2.39 -1.69
CA LEU A 17 4.27 -2.44 -2.36
C LEU A 17 4.19 -3.10 -3.75
N CYS A 18 3.47 -4.23 -3.87
CA CYS A 18 3.26 -4.91 -5.14
C CYS A 18 2.52 -4.05 -6.16
N ILE A 19 1.51 -3.29 -5.72
CA ILE A 19 0.78 -2.36 -6.57
C ILE A 19 1.72 -1.25 -7.09
N LEU A 20 2.72 -0.85 -6.31
CA LEU A 20 3.71 0.17 -6.67
C LEU A 20 4.68 -0.31 -7.77
N PHE A 21 4.86 -1.62 -7.99
CA PHE A 21 5.70 -2.14 -9.07
C PHE A 21 5.12 -1.88 -10.46
N PHE A 22 3.80 -1.93 -10.63
CA PHE A 22 3.11 -1.64 -11.89
C PHE A 22 3.40 -0.22 -12.45
N PRO A 23 3.24 0.85 -11.66
CA PRO A 23 3.60 2.19 -12.07
C PRO A 23 5.13 2.37 -12.15
N LEU A 24 5.96 1.60 -11.45
CA LEU A 24 7.42 1.72 -11.56
C LEU A 24 7.98 1.12 -12.87
N GLN A 25 7.50 -0.05 -13.32
CA GLN A 25 8.10 -0.75 -14.48
C GLN A 25 8.05 0.05 -15.79
N GLY A 26 6.97 0.80 -16.05
CA GLY A 26 6.86 1.65 -17.24
C GLY A 26 7.38 3.10 -17.10
N ILE A 27 8.08 3.50 -16.01
CA ILE A 27 8.54 4.90 -15.83
C ILE A 27 9.44 5.35 -16.99
N LYS A 28 10.19 4.42 -17.58
CA LYS A 28 11.08 4.72 -18.71
C LYS A 28 10.32 5.13 -19.99
N HIS A 29 9.06 4.73 -20.16
CA HIS A 29 8.23 5.08 -21.32
C HIS A 29 7.22 6.21 -21.07
N PHE A 30 7.29 6.85 -19.89
CA PHE A 30 6.32 7.86 -19.46
C PHE A 30 6.19 9.03 -20.45
N LYS A 31 7.24 9.39 -21.18
CA LYS A 31 7.21 10.53 -22.12
C LYS A 31 6.46 10.21 -23.42
N THR A 32 6.48 8.96 -23.86
CA THR A 32 5.84 8.47 -25.11
C THR A 32 4.47 7.83 -24.88
N GLU A 33 4.04 7.68 -23.63
CA GLU A 33 2.79 7.01 -23.27
C GLU A 33 1.54 7.86 -23.51
N LYS A 34 0.45 7.21 -23.94
CA LYS A 34 -0.88 7.83 -24.08
C LYS A 34 -1.37 8.39 -22.74
N THR A 35 -2.07 9.52 -22.78
CA THR A 35 -2.56 10.23 -21.57
C THR A 35 -3.37 9.32 -20.63
N SER A 36 -4.19 8.40 -21.15
CA SER A 36 -4.93 7.43 -20.33
C SER A 36 -4.03 6.55 -19.47
N HIS A 37 -2.88 6.11 -19.98
CA HIS A 37 -1.97 5.26 -19.20
C HIS A 37 -1.27 6.07 -18.09
N LYS A 38 -0.96 7.34 -18.34
CA LYS A 38 -0.44 8.26 -17.31
C LYS A 38 -1.43 8.45 -16.17
N VAL A 39 -2.72 8.61 -16.48
CA VAL A 39 -3.78 8.77 -15.49
C VAL A 39 -3.96 7.50 -14.66
N ILE A 40 -4.06 6.33 -15.30
CA ILE A 40 -4.18 5.03 -14.60
C ILE A 40 -3.01 4.83 -13.63
N ARG A 41 -1.80 5.12 -14.09
CA ARG A 41 -0.58 5.03 -13.29
C ARG A 41 -0.60 5.96 -12.08
N LEU A 42 -1.07 7.20 -12.24
CA LEU A 42 -1.21 8.15 -11.13
C LEU A 42 -2.26 7.68 -10.11
N ILE A 43 -3.37 7.09 -10.57
CA ILE A 43 -4.40 6.49 -9.71
C ILE A 43 -3.81 5.33 -8.89
N PHE A 44 -3.02 4.45 -9.52
CA PHE A 44 -2.37 3.35 -8.82
C PHE A 44 -1.35 3.82 -7.78
N ILE A 45 -0.58 4.88 -8.09
CA ILE A 45 0.31 5.51 -7.11
C ILE A 45 -0.48 6.05 -5.92
N GLY A 46 -1.58 6.78 -6.18
CA GLY A 46 -2.46 7.30 -5.12
C GLY A 46 -3.06 6.19 -4.26
N LEU A 47 -3.56 5.12 -4.88
CA LEU A 47 -4.11 3.96 -4.19
C LEU A 47 -3.06 3.28 -3.29
N ALA A 48 -1.84 3.10 -3.81
CA ALA A 48 -0.75 2.51 -3.05
C ALA A 48 -0.35 3.38 -1.85
N LEU A 49 -0.36 4.70 -2.00
CA LEU A 49 -0.08 5.65 -0.93
C LEU A 49 -1.12 5.55 0.19
N VAL A 50 -2.41 5.45 -0.15
CA VAL A 50 -3.50 5.25 0.82
C VAL A 50 -3.32 3.93 1.57
N LEU A 51 -3.04 2.83 0.86
CA LEU A 51 -2.82 1.51 1.45
C LEU A 51 -1.61 1.50 2.40
N ILE A 52 -0.50 2.14 2.02
CA ILE A 52 0.68 2.28 2.88
C ILE A 52 0.33 3.10 4.12
N THR A 53 -0.40 4.21 3.96
CA THR A 53 -0.78 5.08 5.09
C THR A 53 -1.68 4.34 6.08
N ALA A 54 -2.66 3.58 5.58
CA ALA A 54 -3.52 2.74 6.40
C ALA A 54 -2.72 1.66 7.15
N GLY A 55 -1.76 1.01 6.48
CA GLY A 55 -0.81 0.10 7.12
C GLY A 55 -0.02 0.80 8.22
N VAL A 56 0.59 1.96 7.96
CA VAL A 56 1.37 2.71 8.96
C VAL A 56 0.52 3.13 10.17
N ILE A 57 -0.73 3.57 9.96
CA ILE A 57 -1.66 3.90 11.05
C ILE A 57 -1.94 2.67 11.91
N ASP A 58 -2.17 1.52 11.28
CA ASP A 58 -2.38 0.24 11.99
C ASP A 58 -1.13 -0.18 12.78
N LEU A 59 0.07 0.01 12.22
CA LEU A 59 1.34 -0.23 12.94
C LEU A 59 1.48 0.67 14.17
N ILE A 60 1.18 1.96 14.03
CA ILE A 60 1.23 2.92 15.13
C ILE A 60 0.18 2.54 16.19
N GLY A 61 -1.01 2.10 15.77
CA GLY A 61 -2.06 1.60 16.66
C GLY A 61 -1.61 0.37 17.45
N PHE A 62 -0.98 -0.60 16.78
CA PHE A 62 -0.42 -1.79 17.42
C PHE A 62 0.68 -1.45 18.44
N ILE A 63 1.58 -0.52 18.10
CA ILE A 63 2.68 -0.10 19.00
C ILE A 63 2.13 0.65 20.23
N ASN A 64 1.18 1.56 20.03
CA ASN A 64 0.69 2.43 21.12
C ASN A 64 -0.40 1.78 21.97
N TYR A 65 -1.21 0.90 21.39
CA TYR A 65 -2.33 0.24 22.07
C TYR A 65 -2.29 -1.27 21.86
N PRO A 66 -1.23 -1.96 22.35
CA PRO A 66 -1.07 -3.38 22.13
C PRO A 66 -2.28 -4.15 22.68
N SER A 67 -2.81 -3.78 23.84
CA SER A 67 -3.93 -4.47 24.51
C SER A 67 -5.20 -4.60 23.65
N ALA A 68 -5.44 -3.68 22.71
CA ALA A 68 -6.56 -3.74 21.77
C ALA A 68 -6.39 -4.83 20.70
N TYR A 69 -5.16 -5.33 20.49
CA TYR A 69 -4.84 -6.41 19.55
C TYR A 69 -4.62 -7.77 20.24
N TYR A 70 -4.42 -7.78 21.56
CA TYR A 70 -4.25 -9.00 22.37
C TYR A 70 -5.54 -9.47 23.07
N SER A 71 -6.52 -8.59 23.27
CA SER A 71 -7.85 -8.93 23.83
C SER A 71 -8.75 -9.61 22.81
#